data_AF-A0A940RPE5-F1
#
_entry.id   AF-A0A940RPE5-F1
#
_cell.length_a   1.000
_cell.length_b   1.000
_cell.length_c   1.000
_cell.angle_alpha   90.00
_cell.angle_beta   90.00
_cell.angle_gamma   90.00
#
_symmetry.space_group_name_H-M   'P 1'
#
loop_
_entity.id
_entity.type
_entity.pdbx_description
1 polymer ?
#
loop_
_entity_poly.entity_id
_entity_poly.type
_entity_poly.pdbx_seq_one_letter_code
_entity_poly.pdbx_strand_id
1 'polypeptide(L)'
;MSEKQPHGQLRDLSPDKIDRNPENPRLFFRPEEMDTLIASIRRYGIQVPITVYEDDGKYVLIDGERRWRSALKLNLKKIPALVQPKPTRLNNLLLMFNIHALREQWDYLTIANKLPDVIELFIAENDGKEPNEQDLSEMTGLTRGQIRRCRLLFDLPDHYRRLLEEELALPKHLQRLSEDFFIEMEKALKTVQKRVPAAVSDINGARDALIEKFKSGTINNITDFRKLSKIATSISNVGVREDKARKAIIDIFDLTKPVSIHDVYAEQFETRYDERKIKLNVDSIYEYLDATIESDDESSIGDELRERLSDLNRLIDRVLRAVDGL
;
A
#
# COMPACT_ATOMS: atom_id res chain seq x y z
N MET A 1 5.80 -31.78 -12.38
CA MET A 1 7.27 -31.75 -12.27
C MET A 1 7.70 -30.33 -12.58
N SER A 2 8.29 -29.62 -11.60
CA SER A 2 8.70 -28.23 -11.77
C SER A 2 9.92 -28.18 -12.69
N GLU A 3 9.74 -27.71 -13.92
CA GLU A 3 10.85 -27.36 -14.81
C GLU A 3 11.68 -26.27 -14.10
N LYS A 4 12.88 -26.65 -13.67
CA LYS A 4 13.87 -25.68 -13.19
C LYS A 4 14.17 -24.71 -14.32
N GLN A 5 13.95 -23.41 -14.09
CA GLN A 5 14.37 -22.36 -15.02
C GLN A 5 15.83 -22.57 -15.43
N PRO A 6 16.19 -22.35 -16.71
CA PRO A 6 17.56 -22.52 -17.18
C PRO A 6 18.47 -21.59 -16.37
N HIS A 7 19.44 -22.17 -15.66
CA HIS A 7 20.43 -21.40 -14.92
C HIS A 7 21.23 -20.55 -15.92
N GLY A 8 21.09 -19.22 -15.84
CA GLY A 8 21.90 -18.31 -16.65
C GLY A 8 23.39 -18.57 -16.46
N GLN A 9 24.19 -18.29 -17.48
CA GLN A 9 25.64 -18.45 -17.41
C GLN A 9 26.28 -17.18 -16.86
N LEU A 10 27.07 -17.30 -15.79
CA LEU A 10 27.85 -16.18 -15.26
C LEU A 10 29.00 -15.86 -16.23
N ARG A 11 29.07 -14.61 -16.67
CA ARG A 11 30.11 -14.08 -17.57
C ARG A 11 30.54 -12.69 -17.15
N ASP A 12 31.78 -12.33 -17.44
CA ASP A 12 32.26 -10.95 -17.31
C ASP A 12 32.05 -10.20 -18.63
N LEU A 13 31.19 -9.19 -18.60
CA LEU A 13 30.80 -8.41 -19.78
C LEU A 13 31.33 -6.98 -19.70
N SER A 14 31.66 -6.38 -20.85
CA SER A 14 31.92 -4.93 -20.90
C SER A 14 30.60 -4.18 -20.69
N PRO A 15 30.55 -3.18 -19.78
CA PRO A 15 29.38 -2.31 -19.60
C PRO A 15 28.86 -1.67 -20.89
N ASP A 16 29.76 -1.38 -21.84
CA ASP A 16 29.43 -0.74 -23.13
C ASP A 16 28.67 -1.66 -24.11
N LYS A 17 28.66 -2.97 -23.85
CA LYS A 17 27.92 -3.95 -24.66
C LYS A 17 26.50 -4.21 -24.13
N ILE A 18 26.13 -3.56 -23.04
CA ILE A 18 24.85 -3.74 -22.38
C ILE A 18 23.99 -2.51 -22.68
N ASP A 19 22.81 -2.74 -23.23
CA ASP A 19 21.80 -1.72 -23.46
C ASP A 19 20.77 -1.72 -22.31
N ARG A 20 20.17 -0.55 -22.08
CA ARG A 20 19.10 -0.37 -21.08
C ARG A 20 17.88 -1.22 -21.43
N ASN A 21 17.17 -1.72 -20.42
CA ASN A 21 15.88 -2.36 -20.64
C ASN A 21 14.81 -1.28 -20.92
N PRO A 22 14.15 -1.28 -22.10
CA PRO A 22 13.04 -0.36 -22.35
C PRO A 22 11.84 -0.60 -21.43
N GLU A 23 11.71 -1.81 -20.87
CA GLU A 23 10.61 -2.18 -19.98
C GLU A 23 10.85 -1.82 -18.51
N ASN A 24 12.00 -1.23 -18.16
CA ASN A 24 12.27 -0.84 -16.77
C ASN A 24 11.34 0.30 -16.32
N PRO A 25 10.44 0.07 -15.35
CA PRO A 25 9.54 1.13 -14.89
C PRO A 25 10.23 2.21 -14.08
N ARG A 26 11.41 1.92 -13.51
CA ARG A 26 12.06 2.86 -12.61
C ARG A 26 12.66 4.02 -13.41
N LEU A 27 11.90 5.12 -13.47
CA LEU A 27 12.29 6.34 -14.17
C LEU A 27 13.29 7.17 -13.35
N PHE A 28 13.14 7.18 -12.01
CA PHE A 28 13.92 8.04 -11.13
C PHE A 28 14.93 7.25 -10.27
N PHE A 29 16.18 7.72 -10.30
CA PHE A 29 17.25 7.25 -9.43
C PHE A 29 17.77 8.44 -8.62
N ARG A 30 17.60 8.38 -7.30
CA ARG A 30 18.05 9.46 -6.40
C ARG A 30 19.59 9.55 -6.46
N PRO A 31 20.17 10.76 -6.63
CA PRO A 31 21.62 10.93 -6.70
C PRO A 31 22.36 10.37 -5.48
N GLU A 32 21.88 10.64 -4.27
CA GLU A 32 22.49 10.17 -3.01
C GLU A 32 22.59 8.63 -2.92
N GLU A 33 21.51 7.95 -3.33
CA GLU A 33 21.44 6.48 -3.42
C GLU A 33 22.41 5.91 -4.45
N MET A 34 22.67 6.66 -5.54
CA MET A 34 23.62 6.28 -6.57
C MET A 34 25.07 6.52 -6.11
N ASP A 35 25.36 7.65 -5.47
CA ASP A 35 26.71 8.00 -5.00
C ASP A 35 27.21 7.02 -3.93
N THR A 36 26.31 6.62 -3.02
CA THR A 36 26.58 5.59 -2.03
C THR A 36 26.93 4.25 -2.69
N LEU A 37 26.19 3.86 -3.74
CA LEU A 37 26.45 2.64 -4.48
C LEU A 37 27.77 2.70 -5.26
N ILE A 38 28.08 3.84 -5.89
CA ILE A 38 29.35 4.07 -6.59
C ILE A 38 30.53 3.94 -5.62
N ALA A 39 30.44 4.53 -4.42
CA ALA A 39 31.48 4.41 -3.41
C ALA A 39 31.70 2.96 -2.97
N SER A 40 30.61 2.20 -2.78
CA SER A 40 30.67 0.78 -2.45
C SER A 40 31.31 -0.05 -3.58
N ILE A 41 30.87 0.15 -4.83
CA ILE A 41 31.42 -0.56 -6.00
C ILE A 41 32.90 -0.21 -6.21
N ARG A 42 33.32 1.03 -5.96
CA ARG A 42 34.73 1.41 -6.03
C ARG A 42 35.58 0.66 -5.01
N ARG A 43 35.05 0.38 -3.81
CA ARG A 43 35.79 -0.27 -2.72
C ARG A 43 35.76 -1.80 -2.80
N TYR A 44 34.62 -2.37 -3.16
CA TYR A 44 34.38 -3.81 -3.07
C TYR A 44 34.05 -4.47 -4.42
N GLY A 45 33.92 -3.70 -5.51
CA GLY A 45 33.42 -4.20 -6.79
C GLY A 45 31.92 -4.52 -6.75
N ILE A 46 31.42 -5.11 -7.83
CA ILE A 46 30.04 -5.57 -7.94
C ILE A 46 29.95 -6.97 -7.34
N GLN A 47 29.36 -7.07 -6.15
CA GLN A 47 29.22 -8.34 -5.40
C GLN A 47 28.09 -9.23 -5.93
N VAL A 48 26.97 -8.61 -6.30
CA VAL A 48 25.83 -9.32 -6.89
C VAL A 48 25.85 -9.08 -8.40
N PRO A 49 25.94 -10.13 -9.25
CA PRO A 49 25.93 -9.97 -10.70
C PRO A 49 24.66 -9.28 -11.19
N ILE A 50 24.78 -8.51 -12.28
CA ILE A 50 23.60 -8.02 -13.01
C ILE A 50 22.96 -9.17 -13.80
N THR A 51 21.70 -9.04 -14.21
CA THR A 51 21.04 -10.06 -15.05
C THR A 51 20.76 -9.46 -16.42
N VAL A 52 21.11 -10.18 -17.49
CA VAL A 52 20.93 -9.75 -18.88
C VAL A 52 20.43 -10.90 -19.76
N TYR A 53 19.85 -10.57 -20.90
CA TYR A 53 19.68 -11.51 -22.01
C TYR A 53 20.43 -11.06 -23.25
N GLU A 54 20.78 -11.99 -24.13
CA GLU A 54 21.46 -11.69 -25.39
C GLU A 54 20.43 -11.34 -26.48
N ASP A 55 20.69 -10.26 -27.22
CA ASP A 55 19.85 -9.76 -28.32
C ASP A 55 20.74 -9.14 -29.40
N ASP A 56 20.71 -9.70 -30.62
CA ASP A 56 21.46 -9.22 -31.79
C ASP A 56 22.94 -8.86 -31.52
N GLY A 57 23.66 -9.72 -30.78
CA GLY A 57 25.09 -9.56 -30.48
C GLY A 57 25.40 -8.52 -29.39
N LYS A 58 24.37 -7.93 -28.79
CA LYS A 58 24.43 -7.12 -27.57
C LYS A 58 23.72 -7.82 -26.41
N TYR A 59 23.80 -7.22 -25.24
CA TYR A 59 23.08 -7.66 -24.05
C TYR A 59 22.05 -6.62 -23.65
N VAL A 60 20.86 -7.04 -23.24
CA VAL A 60 19.83 -6.15 -22.70
C VAL A 60 19.64 -6.46 -21.22
N LEU A 61 19.61 -5.41 -20.41
CA LEU A 61 19.46 -5.55 -18.97
C LEU A 61 18.09 -6.13 -18.58
N ILE A 62 18.07 -6.88 -17.48
CA ILE A 62 16.84 -7.34 -16.82
C ILE A 62 16.81 -6.80 -15.39
N ASP A 63 17.93 -6.95 -14.66
CA ASP A 63 18.12 -6.44 -13.30
C ASP A 63 19.52 -5.85 -13.14
N GLY A 64 19.63 -4.86 -12.24
CA GLY A 64 20.89 -4.26 -11.86
C GLY A 64 21.20 -2.93 -12.52
N GLU A 65 20.18 -2.17 -12.94
CA GLU A 65 20.34 -0.86 -13.62
C GLU A 65 21.26 0.09 -12.84
N ARG A 66 21.09 0.20 -11.53
CA ARG A 66 21.96 1.03 -10.68
C ARG A 66 23.42 0.56 -10.67
N ARG A 67 23.66 -0.75 -10.67
CA ARG A 67 25.00 -1.35 -10.70
C ARG A 67 25.66 -1.14 -12.05
N TRP A 68 24.92 -1.35 -13.14
CA TRP A 68 25.40 -1.09 -14.50
C TRP A 68 25.72 0.40 -14.74
N ARG A 69 24.83 1.32 -14.34
CA ARG A 69 25.09 2.76 -14.40
C ARG A 69 26.30 3.20 -13.58
N SER A 70 26.47 2.63 -12.39
CA SER A 70 27.64 2.90 -11.54
C SER A 70 28.92 2.40 -12.19
N ALA A 71 28.89 1.23 -12.83
CA ALA A 71 30.02 0.68 -13.56
C ALA A 71 30.45 1.55 -14.74
N LEU A 72 29.48 2.08 -15.51
CA LEU A 72 29.73 3.04 -16.57
C LEU A 72 30.38 4.32 -16.02
N LYS A 73 29.83 4.89 -14.95
CA LYS A 73 30.41 6.08 -14.29
C LYS A 73 31.83 5.87 -13.76
N LEU A 74 32.15 4.65 -13.34
CA LEU A 74 33.47 4.25 -12.86
C LEU A 74 34.43 3.80 -13.98
N ASN A 75 33.98 3.79 -15.25
CA ASN A 75 34.74 3.29 -16.40
C ASN A 75 35.28 1.86 -16.21
N LEU A 76 34.50 0.99 -15.56
CA LEU A 76 34.90 -0.40 -15.37
C LEU A 76 34.98 -1.13 -16.72
N LYS A 77 36.04 -1.93 -16.92
CA LYS A 77 36.24 -2.67 -18.18
C LYS A 77 35.38 -3.92 -18.29
N LYS A 78 35.05 -4.52 -17.15
CA LYS A 78 34.24 -5.74 -17.06
C LYS A 78 33.40 -5.72 -15.79
N ILE A 79 32.20 -6.28 -15.88
CA ILE A 79 31.29 -6.48 -14.75
C ILE A 79 30.68 -7.89 -14.79
N PRO A 80 30.43 -8.51 -13.62
CA PRO A 80 29.83 -9.83 -13.55
C PRO A 80 28.35 -9.76 -13.95
N ALA A 81 27.96 -10.58 -14.91
CA ALA A 81 26.60 -10.65 -15.44
C ALA A 81 26.13 -12.09 -15.59
N LEU A 82 24.90 -12.37 -15.15
CA LEU A 82 24.18 -13.59 -15.40
C LEU A 82 23.47 -13.47 -16.76
N VAL A 83 23.95 -14.21 -17.75
CA VAL A 83 23.39 -14.22 -19.11
C VAL A 83 22.37 -15.35 -19.23
N GLN A 84 21.12 -15.00 -19.52
CA GLN A 84 20.04 -15.97 -19.70
C GLN A 84 19.42 -15.87 -21.11
N PRO A 85 18.62 -16.87 -21.53
CA PRO A 85 17.88 -16.80 -22.78
C PRO A 85 16.93 -15.59 -22.82
N LYS A 86 16.69 -15.03 -24.02
CA LYS A 86 15.76 -13.91 -24.22
C LYS A 86 14.36 -14.30 -23.73
N PRO A 87 13.82 -13.63 -22.67
CA PRO A 87 12.49 -13.92 -22.18
C PRO A 87 11.42 -13.34 -23.12
N THR A 88 10.19 -13.85 -23.03
CA THR A 88 9.02 -13.15 -23.58
C THR A 88 8.83 -11.81 -22.85
N ARG A 89 8.09 -10.88 -23.44
CA ARG A 89 7.83 -9.56 -22.83
C ARG A 89 7.15 -9.71 -21.46
N LEU A 90 6.16 -10.59 -21.34
CA LEU A 90 5.49 -10.89 -20.07
C LEU A 90 6.48 -11.45 -19.04
N ASN A 91 7.24 -12.49 -19.41
CA ASN A 91 8.22 -13.09 -18.50
C ASN A 91 9.30 -12.10 -18.07
N ASN A 92 9.72 -11.17 -18.94
CA ASN A 92 10.64 -10.10 -18.59
C ASN A 92 10.06 -9.21 -17.48
N LEU A 93 8.82 -8.72 -17.66
CA LEU A 93 8.13 -7.91 -16.65
C LEU A 93 7.97 -8.70 -15.33
N LEU A 94 7.44 -9.92 -15.37
CA LEU A 94 7.23 -10.73 -14.17
C LEU A 94 8.53 -10.99 -13.42
N LEU A 95 9.63 -11.25 -14.14
CA LEU A 95 10.93 -11.45 -13.52
C LEU A 95 11.41 -10.19 -12.79
N MET A 96 11.19 -9.01 -13.39
CA MET A 96 11.49 -7.74 -12.73
C MET A 96 10.63 -7.54 -11.47
N PHE A 97 9.31 -7.71 -11.57
CA PHE A 97 8.39 -7.63 -10.42
C PHE A 97 8.84 -8.55 -9.27
N ASN A 98 9.17 -9.80 -9.57
CA ASN A 98 9.63 -10.78 -8.58
C ASN A 98 10.98 -10.41 -7.95
N ILE A 99 11.95 -9.94 -8.75
CA ILE A 99 13.25 -9.48 -8.23
C ILE A 99 13.06 -8.30 -7.27
N HIS A 100 12.14 -7.39 -7.58
CA HIS A 100 11.87 -6.20 -6.77
C HIS A 100 11.01 -6.47 -5.53
N ALA A 101 10.11 -7.46 -5.58
CA ALA A 101 9.41 -7.94 -4.41
C ALA A 101 10.37 -8.52 -3.36
N LEU A 102 11.47 -9.15 -3.80
CA LEU A 102 12.48 -9.78 -2.94
C LEU A 102 13.64 -8.87 -2.51
N ARG A 103 13.82 -7.70 -3.16
CA ARG A 103 14.95 -6.77 -2.95
C ARG A 103 14.46 -5.36 -2.58
N GLU A 104 15.35 -4.38 -2.67
CA GLU A 104 15.04 -2.96 -2.43
C GLU A 104 13.80 -2.56 -3.26
N GLN A 105 12.71 -2.29 -2.54
CA GLN A 105 11.38 -2.17 -3.12
C GLN A 105 11.32 -0.98 -4.08
N TRP A 106 10.73 -1.22 -5.26
CA TRP A 106 10.26 -0.12 -6.10
C TRP A 106 9.19 0.68 -5.36
N ASP A 107 9.14 1.99 -5.65
CA ASP A 107 8.02 2.83 -5.27
C ASP A 107 6.72 2.25 -5.91
N TYR A 108 5.60 2.29 -5.19
CA TYR A 108 4.33 1.74 -5.66
C TYR A 108 3.87 2.32 -7.00
N LEU A 109 4.12 3.59 -7.28
CA LEU A 109 3.78 4.25 -8.53
C LEU A 109 4.59 3.66 -9.69
N THR A 110 5.86 3.34 -9.44
CA THR A 110 6.73 2.66 -10.41
C THR A 110 6.13 1.31 -10.79
N ILE A 111 5.68 0.54 -9.80
CA ILE A 111 4.97 -0.74 -10.01
C ILE A 111 3.64 -0.51 -10.73
N ALA A 112 2.85 0.47 -10.30
CA ALA A 112 1.54 0.80 -10.84
C ALA A 112 1.59 1.13 -12.34
N ASN A 113 2.62 1.84 -12.79
CA ASN A 113 2.80 2.21 -14.19
C ASN A 113 3.04 1.01 -15.13
N LYS A 114 3.49 -0.14 -14.62
CA LYS A 114 3.70 -1.37 -15.42
C LYS A 114 2.67 -2.45 -15.21
N LEU A 115 1.81 -2.30 -14.21
CA LEU A 115 0.74 -3.26 -13.97
C LEU A 115 -0.23 -3.39 -15.18
N PRO A 116 -0.58 -2.32 -15.93
CA PRO A 116 -1.39 -2.43 -17.15
C PRO A 116 -0.73 -3.29 -18.23
N ASP A 117 0.56 -3.12 -18.48
CA ASP A 117 1.30 -3.93 -19.46
C ASP A 117 1.24 -5.42 -19.10
N VAL A 118 1.37 -5.74 -17.81
CA VAL A 118 1.24 -7.13 -17.31
C VAL A 118 -0.18 -7.66 -17.54
N ILE A 119 -1.21 -6.85 -17.28
CA ILE A 119 -2.62 -7.23 -17.49
C ILE A 119 -2.90 -7.46 -18.98
N GLU A 120 -2.48 -6.54 -19.85
CA GLU A 120 -2.69 -6.63 -21.29
C GLU A 120 -2.02 -7.88 -21.88
N LEU A 121 -0.75 -8.12 -21.50
CA LEU A 121 -0.01 -9.29 -21.96
C LEU A 121 -0.60 -10.59 -21.40
N PHE A 122 -1.10 -10.58 -20.16
CA PHE A 122 -1.80 -11.73 -19.60
C PHE A 122 -3.05 -12.08 -20.42
N ILE A 123 -3.88 -11.07 -20.71
CA ILE A 123 -5.12 -11.23 -21.50
C ILE A 123 -4.78 -11.83 -22.87
N ALA A 124 -3.72 -11.32 -23.52
CA ALA A 124 -3.26 -11.80 -24.82
C ALA A 124 -2.76 -13.27 -24.77
N GLU A 125 -2.10 -13.68 -23.69
CA GLU A 125 -1.59 -15.04 -23.51
C GLU A 125 -2.62 -16.04 -22.94
N ASN A 126 -3.78 -15.58 -22.47
CA ASN A 126 -4.80 -16.40 -21.78
C ASN A 126 -6.20 -16.27 -22.41
N ASP A 127 -6.29 -16.31 -23.74
CA ASP A 127 -7.54 -16.35 -24.52
C ASP A 127 -8.55 -15.24 -24.14
N GLY A 128 -8.06 -14.04 -23.81
CA GLY A 128 -8.90 -12.91 -23.46
C GLY A 128 -9.38 -12.86 -22.01
N LYS A 129 -8.96 -13.81 -21.17
CA LYS A 129 -9.34 -13.82 -19.74
C LYS A 129 -8.63 -12.69 -18.98
N GLU A 130 -9.41 -11.86 -18.27
CA GLU A 130 -8.85 -10.87 -17.36
C GLU A 130 -8.30 -11.51 -16.07
N PRO A 131 -7.12 -11.09 -15.60
CA PRO A 131 -6.53 -11.62 -14.37
C PRO A 131 -7.22 -11.01 -13.14
N ASN A 132 -7.65 -11.86 -12.22
CA ASN A 132 -8.15 -11.41 -10.92
C ASN A 132 -6.97 -11.05 -9.97
N GLU A 133 -7.28 -10.56 -8.76
CA GLU A 133 -6.22 -10.18 -7.79
C GLU A 133 -5.32 -11.35 -7.36
N GLN A 134 -5.85 -12.57 -7.33
CA GLN A 134 -5.07 -13.77 -7.02
C GLN A 134 -4.13 -14.10 -8.17
N ASP A 135 -4.63 -14.10 -9.41
CA ASP A 135 -3.82 -14.39 -10.60
C ASP A 135 -2.61 -13.43 -10.69
N LEU A 136 -2.86 -12.12 -10.51
CA LEU A 136 -1.79 -11.11 -10.48
C LEU A 136 -0.81 -11.32 -9.31
N SER A 137 -1.31 -11.76 -8.16
CA SER A 137 -0.48 -12.00 -6.97
C SER A 137 0.49 -13.16 -7.18
N GLU A 138 -0.02 -14.26 -7.73
CA GLU A 138 0.77 -15.46 -8.02
C GLU A 138 1.85 -15.20 -9.08
N MET A 139 1.54 -14.41 -10.11
CA MET A 139 2.48 -14.16 -11.21
C MET A 139 3.55 -13.12 -10.88
N THR A 140 3.17 -12.02 -10.23
CA THR A 140 4.07 -10.88 -9.97
C THR A 140 4.84 -11.00 -8.66
N GLY A 141 4.46 -11.93 -7.79
CA GLY A 141 5.01 -12.05 -6.44
C GLY A 141 4.56 -10.94 -5.48
N LEU A 142 3.72 -10.02 -5.93
CA LEU A 142 3.11 -8.98 -5.09
C LEU A 142 1.96 -9.56 -4.28
N THR A 143 1.77 -9.09 -3.05
CA THR A 143 0.56 -9.42 -2.29
C THR A 143 -0.69 -8.78 -2.91
N ARG A 144 -1.86 -9.39 -2.72
CA ARG A 144 -3.17 -8.79 -3.11
C ARG A 144 -3.35 -7.37 -2.57
N GLY A 145 -2.80 -7.09 -1.38
CA GLY A 145 -2.80 -5.75 -0.79
C GLY A 145 -1.98 -4.75 -1.60
N GLN A 146 -0.77 -5.13 -2.04
CA GLN A 146 0.07 -4.29 -2.90
C GLN A 146 -0.57 -4.05 -4.26
N ILE A 147 -1.16 -5.08 -4.89
CA ILE A 147 -1.88 -4.93 -6.17
C ILE A 147 -3.00 -3.89 -6.06
N ARG A 148 -3.79 -3.95 -4.98
CA ARG A 148 -4.83 -2.95 -4.70
C ARG A 148 -4.27 -1.54 -4.50
N ARG A 149 -3.13 -1.40 -3.83
CA ARG A 149 -2.44 -0.10 -3.65
C ARG A 149 -1.97 0.46 -5.00
N CYS A 150 -1.33 -0.37 -5.82
CA CYS A 150 -0.88 0.03 -7.16
C CYS A 150 -2.05 0.46 -8.05
N ARG A 151 -3.18 -0.28 -8.02
CA ARG A 151 -4.38 0.11 -8.77
C ARG A 151 -4.92 1.49 -8.35
N LEU A 152 -4.88 1.83 -7.06
CA LEU A 152 -5.29 3.17 -6.61
C LEU A 152 -4.42 4.27 -7.20
N LEU A 153 -3.11 4.07 -7.26
CA LEU A 153 -2.17 5.03 -7.84
C LEU A 153 -2.29 5.09 -9.37
N PHE A 154 -2.53 3.95 -10.01
CA PHE A 154 -2.78 3.89 -11.44
C PHE A 154 -4.06 4.66 -11.82
N ASP A 155 -5.13 4.49 -11.04
CA ASP A 155 -6.42 5.17 -11.26
C ASP A 155 -6.36 6.69 -10.95
N LEU A 156 -5.27 7.21 -10.39
CA LEU A 156 -5.15 8.64 -10.09
C LEU A 156 -5.28 9.47 -11.37
N PRO A 157 -6.06 10.57 -11.35
CA PRO A 157 -6.06 11.52 -12.45
C PRO A 157 -4.64 12.07 -12.72
N ASP A 158 -4.34 12.33 -13.99
CA ASP A 158 -2.97 12.66 -14.44
C ASP A 158 -2.34 13.84 -13.69
N HIS A 159 -3.14 14.82 -13.27
CA HIS A 159 -2.65 15.95 -12.48
C HIS A 159 -2.02 15.49 -11.15
N TYR A 160 -2.72 14.62 -10.41
CA TYR A 160 -2.24 14.10 -9.12
C TYR A 160 -1.13 13.07 -9.29
N ARG A 161 -1.16 12.31 -10.39
CA ARG A 161 -0.06 11.41 -10.74
C ARG A 161 1.23 12.19 -10.96
N ARG A 162 1.19 13.27 -11.75
CA ARG A 162 2.35 14.16 -11.96
C ARG A 162 2.85 14.79 -10.66
N LEU A 163 1.94 15.24 -9.80
CA LEU A 163 2.30 15.75 -8.47
C LEU A 163 3.07 14.72 -7.65
N LEU A 164 2.64 13.45 -7.64
CA LEU A 164 3.34 12.37 -6.95
C LEU A 164 4.69 12.05 -7.62
N GLU A 165 4.80 12.09 -8.94
CA GLU A 165 6.07 11.90 -9.66
C GLU A 165 7.09 12.99 -9.30
N GLU A 166 6.66 14.24 -9.21
CA GLU A 166 7.49 15.37 -8.79
C GLU A 166 8.00 15.17 -7.35
N GLU A 167 7.14 14.73 -6.43
CA GLU A 167 7.52 14.40 -5.04
C GLU A 167 8.51 13.23 -5.00
N LEU A 168 8.28 12.16 -5.77
CA LEU A 168 9.17 10.99 -5.82
C LEU A 168 10.56 11.31 -6.38
N ALA A 169 10.68 12.34 -7.23
CA ALA A 169 11.95 12.84 -7.74
C ALA A 169 12.81 13.54 -6.66
N LEU A 170 12.18 14.03 -5.58
CA LEU A 170 12.89 14.67 -4.47
C LEU A 170 13.60 13.64 -3.56
N PRO A 171 14.68 14.04 -2.87
CA PRO A 171 15.21 13.30 -1.72
C PRO A 171 14.12 13.01 -0.69
N LYS A 172 14.11 11.81 -0.10
CA LYS A 172 13.05 11.34 0.83
C LYS A 172 12.71 12.34 1.94
N HIS A 173 13.71 13.03 2.49
CA HIS A 173 13.52 13.99 3.58
C HIS A 173 12.89 15.33 3.15
N LEU A 174 12.83 15.61 1.84
CA LEU A 174 12.18 16.79 1.26
C LEU A 174 10.77 16.50 0.76
N GLN A 175 10.39 15.22 0.67
CA GLN A 175 9.06 14.82 0.22
C GLN A 175 8.00 15.24 1.25
N ARG A 176 6.92 15.84 0.77
CA ARG A 176 5.76 16.22 1.59
C ARG A 176 4.59 15.27 1.37
N LEU A 177 4.40 14.78 0.14
CA LEU A 177 3.32 13.87 -0.20
C LEU A 177 3.91 12.52 -0.61
N SER A 178 3.68 11.51 0.22
CA SER A 178 4.12 10.14 -0.06
C SER A 178 3.09 9.36 -0.87
N GLU A 179 3.49 8.21 -1.42
CA GLU A 179 2.55 7.29 -2.06
C GLU A 179 1.44 6.85 -1.09
N ASP A 180 1.80 6.62 0.17
CA ASP A 180 0.87 6.25 1.23
C ASP A 180 -0.17 7.34 1.51
N PHE A 181 0.20 8.62 1.37
CA PHE A 181 -0.75 9.73 1.45
C PHE A 181 -1.84 9.58 0.39
N PHE A 182 -1.47 9.45 -0.89
CA PHE A 182 -2.45 9.31 -1.97
C PHE A 182 -3.26 8.02 -1.84
N ILE A 183 -2.63 6.91 -1.46
CA ILE A 183 -3.32 5.62 -1.28
C ILE A 183 -4.40 5.70 -0.20
N GLU A 184 -4.08 6.24 0.98
CA GLU A 184 -5.06 6.33 2.08
C GLU A 184 -6.13 7.39 1.78
N MET A 185 -5.76 8.52 1.15
CA MET A 185 -6.71 9.52 0.66
C MET A 185 -7.71 8.92 -0.33
N GLU A 186 -7.26 8.22 -1.38
CA GLU A 186 -8.14 7.64 -2.39
C GLU A 186 -9.06 6.56 -1.81
N LYS A 187 -8.58 5.74 -0.86
CA LYS A 187 -9.45 4.78 -0.15
C LYS A 187 -10.57 5.49 0.61
N ALA A 188 -10.23 6.58 1.28
CA ALA A 188 -11.19 7.36 2.04
C ALA A 188 -12.21 8.04 1.12
N LEU A 189 -11.74 8.68 0.04
CA LEU A 189 -12.59 9.32 -0.94
C LEU A 189 -13.50 8.34 -1.67
N LYS A 190 -13.01 7.16 -2.09
CA LYS A 190 -13.86 6.08 -2.66
C LYS A 190 -14.94 5.64 -1.66
N THR A 191 -14.60 5.57 -0.36
CA THR A 191 -15.58 5.24 0.69
C THR A 191 -16.62 6.34 0.87
N VAL A 192 -16.19 7.60 0.90
CA VAL A 192 -17.07 8.77 0.99
C VAL A 192 -18.01 8.84 -0.21
N GLN A 193 -17.51 8.72 -1.45
CA GLN A 193 -18.34 8.71 -2.66
C GLN A 193 -19.39 7.59 -2.61
N LYS A 194 -19.02 6.40 -2.13
CA LYS A 194 -19.92 5.25 -2.06
C LYS A 194 -21.00 5.40 -0.97
N ARG A 195 -20.64 5.97 0.19
CA ARG A 195 -21.51 5.97 1.38
C ARG A 195 -22.25 7.29 1.60
N VAL A 196 -21.65 8.40 1.21
CA VAL A 196 -22.17 9.76 1.38
C VAL A 196 -21.92 10.58 0.10
N PRO A 197 -22.45 10.17 -1.06
CA PRO A 197 -22.18 10.84 -2.35
C PRO A 197 -22.53 12.33 -2.33
N ALA A 198 -23.57 12.73 -1.60
CA ALA A 198 -23.99 14.13 -1.46
C ALA A 198 -22.98 15.03 -0.72
N ALA A 199 -21.94 14.47 -0.11
CA ALA A 199 -20.84 15.22 0.51
C ALA A 199 -19.72 15.57 -0.48
N VAL A 200 -19.67 14.92 -1.65
CA VAL A 200 -18.60 15.10 -2.65
C VAL A 200 -19.21 15.23 -4.04
N SER A 201 -19.64 16.46 -4.36
CA SER A 201 -20.09 16.80 -5.72
C SER A 201 -18.92 16.96 -6.69
N ASP A 202 -17.76 17.38 -6.18
CA ASP A 202 -16.50 17.48 -6.93
C ASP A 202 -15.42 16.70 -6.19
N ILE A 203 -15.01 15.57 -6.78
CA ILE A 203 -13.99 14.70 -6.21
C ILE A 203 -12.59 15.30 -6.30
N ASN A 204 -12.31 16.11 -7.32
CA ASN A 204 -11.00 16.74 -7.48
C ASN A 204 -10.87 17.89 -6.49
N GLY A 205 -11.93 18.70 -6.31
CA GLY A 205 -11.97 19.69 -5.24
C GLY A 205 -11.76 19.09 -3.84
N ALA A 206 -12.29 17.89 -3.58
CA ALA A 206 -12.03 17.17 -2.33
C ALA A 206 -10.56 16.72 -2.19
N ARG A 207 -9.93 16.23 -3.27
CA ARG A 207 -8.50 15.89 -3.29
C ARG A 207 -7.64 17.12 -3.01
N ASP A 208 -7.90 18.22 -3.72
CA ASP A 208 -7.18 19.47 -3.58
C ASP A 208 -7.27 20.01 -2.15
N ALA A 209 -8.48 19.97 -1.56
CA ALA A 209 -8.69 20.38 -0.18
C ALA A 209 -7.86 19.55 0.82
N LEU A 210 -7.83 18.23 0.65
CA LEU A 210 -7.07 17.34 1.51
C LEU A 210 -5.55 17.50 1.33
N ILE A 211 -5.08 17.70 0.10
CA ILE A 211 -3.68 17.99 -0.22
C ILE A 211 -3.24 19.29 0.45
N GLU A 212 -4.01 20.37 0.30
CA GLU A 212 -3.65 21.67 0.86
C GLU A 212 -3.71 21.65 2.40
N LYS A 213 -4.70 21.00 3.00
CA LYS A 213 -4.74 20.80 4.47
C LYS A 213 -3.58 19.96 4.99
N PHE A 214 -3.08 19.02 4.19
CA PHE A 214 -1.89 18.25 4.56
C PHE A 214 -0.62 19.10 4.47
N LYS A 215 -0.46 19.85 3.38
CA LYS A 215 0.68 20.76 3.18
C LYS A 215 0.73 21.88 4.22
N SER A 216 -0.43 22.39 4.67
CA SER A 216 -0.52 23.41 5.71
C SER A 216 -0.24 22.87 7.12
N GLY A 217 -0.22 21.55 7.30
CA GLY A 217 -0.08 20.89 8.59
C GLY A 217 -1.39 20.76 9.38
N THR A 218 -2.54 21.17 8.83
CA THR A 218 -3.86 20.96 9.43
C THR A 218 -4.17 19.46 9.55
N ILE A 219 -3.79 18.68 8.55
CA ILE A 219 -3.76 17.21 8.62
C ILE A 219 -2.29 16.81 8.65
N ASN A 220 -1.84 16.17 9.72
CA ASN A 220 -0.44 15.79 9.89
C ASN A 220 -0.20 14.28 9.89
N ASN A 221 -1.26 13.47 9.89
CA ASN A 221 -1.17 12.02 9.97
C ASN A 221 -1.95 11.35 8.83
N ILE A 222 -1.24 10.63 7.97
CA ILE A 222 -1.81 9.87 6.85
C ILE A 222 -2.88 8.86 7.33
N THR A 223 -2.72 8.30 8.53
CA THR A 223 -3.69 7.32 9.06
C THR A 223 -5.05 7.93 9.38
N ASP A 224 -5.17 9.26 9.47
CA ASP A 224 -6.44 9.95 9.71
C ASP A 224 -7.43 9.81 8.56
N PHE A 225 -6.98 9.55 7.33
CA PHE A 225 -7.87 9.20 6.23
C PHE A 225 -8.75 7.98 6.56
N ARG A 226 -8.29 7.06 7.41
CA ARG A 226 -9.11 5.94 7.90
C ARG A 226 -10.27 6.42 8.79
N LYS A 227 -10.08 7.50 9.54
CA LYS A 227 -11.15 8.15 10.32
C LYS A 227 -12.16 8.80 9.39
N LEU A 228 -11.75 9.39 8.27
CA LEU A 228 -12.68 9.88 7.23
C LEU A 228 -13.57 8.76 6.68
N SER A 229 -13.00 7.57 6.41
CA SER A 229 -13.80 6.37 6.06
C SER A 229 -14.76 5.95 7.17
N LYS A 230 -14.37 6.07 8.45
CA LYS A 230 -15.27 5.81 9.58
C LYS A 230 -16.40 6.84 9.61
N ILE A 231 -16.12 8.13 9.46
CA ILE A 231 -17.17 9.16 9.38
C ILE A 231 -18.18 8.81 8.28
N ALA A 232 -17.71 8.45 7.09
CA ALA A 232 -18.58 8.06 5.97
C ALA A 232 -19.41 6.78 6.25
N THR A 233 -18.86 5.80 6.96
CA THR A 233 -19.55 4.55 7.29
C THR A 233 -20.36 4.62 8.59
N SER A 234 -20.33 5.75 9.29
CA SER A 234 -21.00 5.92 10.58
C SER A 234 -22.52 5.78 10.49
N ILE A 235 -23.10 6.11 9.34
CA ILE A 235 -24.53 5.97 9.07
C ILE A 235 -24.99 4.52 9.23
N SER A 236 -24.29 3.58 8.58
CA SER A 236 -24.63 2.16 8.64
C SER A 236 -24.09 1.45 9.88
N ASN A 237 -22.92 1.87 10.38
CA ASN A 237 -22.22 1.11 11.41
C ASN A 237 -22.63 1.50 12.82
N VAL A 238 -22.89 2.79 13.07
CA VAL A 238 -23.19 3.33 14.41
C VAL A 238 -24.46 4.20 14.43
N GLY A 239 -25.27 4.15 13.37
CA GLY A 239 -26.58 4.81 13.32
C GLY A 239 -26.53 6.33 13.39
N VAL A 240 -25.45 6.96 12.90
CA VAL A 240 -25.37 8.42 12.86
C VAL A 240 -26.28 8.95 11.74
N ARG A 241 -26.96 10.07 12.00
CA ARG A 241 -27.81 10.72 11.00
C ARG A 241 -26.98 11.16 9.79
N GLU A 242 -27.53 10.95 8.59
CA GLU A 242 -26.86 11.25 7.33
C GLU A 242 -26.47 12.73 7.20
N ASP A 243 -27.33 13.66 7.65
CA ASP A 243 -27.06 15.09 7.62
C ASP A 243 -25.84 15.48 8.48
N LYS A 244 -25.67 14.82 9.64
CA LYS A 244 -24.50 15.02 10.51
C LYS A 244 -23.22 14.51 9.86
N ALA A 245 -23.23 13.29 9.34
CA ALA A 245 -22.06 12.70 8.66
C ALA A 245 -21.67 13.51 7.42
N ARG A 246 -22.66 13.91 6.61
CA ARG A 246 -22.46 14.75 5.42
C ARG A 246 -21.84 16.10 5.80
N LYS A 247 -22.39 16.80 6.79
CA LYS A 247 -21.85 18.10 7.24
C LYS A 247 -20.42 17.98 7.73
N ALA A 248 -20.11 16.97 8.53
CA ALA A 248 -18.76 16.71 9.01
C ALA A 248 -17.74 16.51 7.86
N ILE A 249 -18.12 15.75 6.83
CA ILE A 249 -17.27 15.51 5.66
C ILE A 249 -17.08 16.81 4.85
N ILE A 250 -18.15 17.58 4.63
CA ILE A 250 -18.05 18.87 3.93
C ILE A 250 -17.14 19.84 4.69
N ASP A 251 -17.26 19.90 6.01
CA ASP A 251 -16.43 20.76 6.86
C ASP A 251 -14.94 20.36 6.79
N ILE A 252 -14.64 19.06 6.65
CA ILE A 252 -13.27 18.57 6.42
C ILE A 252 -12.73 19.06 5.08
N PHE A 253 -13.53 19.08 4.01
CA PHE A 253 -13.09 19.54 2.68
C PHE A 253 -13.14 21.07 2.51
N ASP A 254 -13.73 21.79 3.45
CA ASP A 254 -13.76 23.25 3.42
C ASP A 254 -12.40 23.83 3.84
N LEU A 255 -11.70 24.44 2.89
CA LEU A 255 -10.40 25.09 3.09
C LEU A 255 -10.48 26.34 3.98
N THR A 256 -11.65 26.94 4.14
CA THR A 256 -11.83 28.09 5.04
C THR A 256 -11.90 27.68 6.51
N LYS A 257 -12.07 26.38 6.79
CA LYS A 257 -12.18 25.84 8.15
C LYS A 257 -10.87 25.17 8.57
N PRO A 258 -10.28 25.57 9.71
CA PRO A 258 -9.05 24.98 10.23
C PRO A 258 -9.31 23.66 10.98
N VAL A 259 -10.19 22.81 10.45
CA VAL A 259 -10.55 21.53 11.06
C VAL A 259 -9.77 20.39 10.41
N SER A 260 -9.22 19.50 11.23
CA SER A 260 -8.58 18.26 10.79
C SER A 260 -9.60 17.11 10.74
N ILE A 261 -9.25 16.03 10.04
CA ILE A 261 -10.05 14.80 10.07
C ILE A 261 -10.08 14.21 11.49
N HIS A 262 -8.96 14.31 12.22
CA HIS A 262 -8.86 13.78 13.57
C HIS A 262 -9.82 14.45 14.54
N ASP A 263 -9.84 15.79 14.55
CA ASP A 263 -10.64 16.57 15.49
C ASP A 263 -12.12 16.32 15.26
N VAL A 264 -12.55 16.37 13.98
CA VAL A 264 -13.95 16.11 13.61
C VAL A 264 -14.38 14.70 14.02
N TYR A 265 -13.52 13.70 13.83
CA TYR A 265 -13.82 12.33 14.27
C TYR A 265 -13.92 12.21 15.80
N ALA A 266 -12.92 12.73 16.51
CA ALA A 266 -12.84 12.65 17.97
C ALA A 266 -14.04 13.32 18.63
N GLU A 267 -14.39 14.53 18.20
CA GLU A 267 -15.47 15.32 18.79
C GLU A 267 -16.86 14.76 18.50
N GLN A 268 -17.07 14.17 17.31
CA GLN A 268 -18.44 13.91 16.83
C GLN A 268 -18.79 12.43 16.64
N PHE A 269 -17.82 11.53 16.58
CA PHE A 269 -18.02 10.14 16.17
C PHE A 269 -17.33 9.09 17.05
N GLU A 270 -16.21 9.41 17.70
CA GLU A 270 -15.36 8.43 18.41
C GLU A 270 -16.14 7.63 19.46
N THR A 271 -16.86 8.31 20.36
CA THR A 271 -17.67 7.68 21.40
C THR A 271 -18.64 6.63 20.86
N ARG A 272 -19.30 6.90 19.72
CA ARG A 272 -20.25 5.94 19.11
C ARG A 272 -19.57 4.69 18.57
N TYR A 273 -18.36 4.83 18.06
CA TYR A 273 -17.57 3.69 17.61
C TYR A 273 -17.04 2.86 18.78
N ASP A 274 -16.66 3.52 19.87
CA ASP A 274 -16.22 2.86 21.09
C ASP A 274 -17.37 2.09 21.76
N GLU A 275 -18.54 2.72 21.89
CA GLU A 275 -19.78 2.06 22.35
C GLU A 275 -20.10 0.81 21.52
N ARG A 276 -20.06 0.92 20.19
CA ARG A 276 -20.29 -0.24 19.31
C ARG A 276 -19.26 -1.34 19.54
N LYS A 277 -17.98 -0.99 19.72
CA LYS A 277 -16.91 -1.97 19.97
C LYS A 277 -17.11 -2.67 21.31
N ILE A 278 -17.45 -1.93 22.35
CA ILE A 278 -17.78 -2.48 23.68
C ILE A 278 -18.96 -3.44 23.54
N LYS A 279 -20.04 -3.02 22.87
CA LYS A 279 -21.23 -3.87 22.66
C LYS A 279 -20.87 -5.19 21.96
N LEU A 280 -20.14 -5.15 20.84
CA LEU A 280 -19.75 -6.36 20.11
C LEU A 280 -18.93 -7.32 20.98
N ASN A 281 -18.01 -6.79 21.79
CA ASN A 281 -17.22 -7.62 22.69
C ASN A 281 -18.09 -8.24 23.80
N VAL A 282 -19.04 -7.48 24.34
CA VAL A 282 -20.02 -7.98 25.33
C VAL A 282 -20.88 -9.09 24.71
N ASP A 283 -21.41 -8.88 23.51
CA ASP A 283 -22.21 -9.87 22.79
C ASP A 283 -21.40 -11.17 22.55
N SER A 284 -20.14 -11.06 22.10
CA SER A 284 -19.27 -12.23 21.91
C SER A 284 -18.94 -12.98 23.20
N ILE A 285 -18.74 -12.26 24.31
CA ILE A 285 -18.52 -12.90 25.63
C ILE A 285 -19.80 -13.59 26.09
N TYR A 286 -20.95 -12.93 25.93
CA TYR A 286 -22.26 -13.48 26.27
C TYR A 286 -22.51 -14.79 25.52
N GLU A 287 -22.39 -14.79 24.19
CA GLU A 287 -22.59 -15.97 23.35
C GLU A 287 -21.68 -17.13 23.75
N TYR A 288 -20.42 -16.85 24.08
CA TYR A 288 -19.47 -17.87 24.52
C TYR A 288 -19.85 -18.49 25.88
N LEU A 289 -20.28 -17.66 26.83
CA LEU A 289 -20.71 -18.13 28.15
C LEU A 289 -22.04 -18.89 28.09
N ASP A 290 -23.00 -18.40 27.32
CA ASP A 290 -24.33 -19.01 27.12
C ASP A 290 -24.18 -20.43 26.55
N ALA A 291 -23.38 -20.58 25.48
CA ALA A 291 -23.08 -21.88 24.88
C ALA A 291 -22.33 -22.83 25.83
N THR A 292 -21.54 -22.30 26.77
CA THR A 292 -20.84 -23.12 27.77
C THR A 292 -21.82 -23.63 28.83
N ILE A 293 -22.76 -22.80 29.28
CA ILE A 293 -23.77 -23.16 30.28
C ILE A 293 -24.77 -24.20 29.72
N GLU A 294 -25.17 -24.08 28.45
CA GLU A 294 -26.09 -25.03 27.80
C GLU A 294 -25.53 -26.45 27.62
N SER A 295 -24.21 -26.65 27.81
CA SER A 295 -23.54 -27.94 27.60
C SER A 295 -23.56 -28.91 28.80
N ASP A 296 -24.35 -28.63 29.85
CA ASP A 296 -24.53 -29.45 31.07
C ASP A 296 -23.25 -29.71 31.92
N ASP A 297 -22.15 -29.00 31.64
CA ASP A 297 -20.88 -29.12 32.38
C ASP A 297 -20.70 -28.01 33.45
N GLU A 298 -21.80 -27.60 34.10
CA GLU A 298 -21.80 -26.59 35.18
C GLU A 298 -20.85 -26.96 36.34
N SER A 299 -20.53 -28.25 36.47
CA SER A 299 -19.65 -28.79 37.50
C SER A 299 -18.15 -28.61 37.24
N SER A 300 -17.72 -28.16 36.03
CA SER A 300 -16.31 -28.10 35.64
C SER A 300 -15.71 -26.69 35.48
N ILE A 301 -16.47 -25.62 35.78
CA ILE A 301 -15.92 -24.25 35.77
C ILE A 301 -14.89 -24.12 36.90
N GLY A 302 -13.60 -24.16 36.54
CA GLY A 302 -12.48 -24.03 37.47
C GLY A 302 -12.49 -22.71 38.26
N ASP A 303 -11.91 -22.74 39.46
CA ASP A 303 -11.95 -21.63 40.42
C ASP A 303 -11.38 -20.31 39.85
N GLU A 304 -10.35 -20.37 39.01
CA GLU A 304 -9.75 -19.19 38.37
C GLU A 304 -10.75 -18.47 37.45
N LEU A 305 -11.52 -19.22 36.66
CA LEU A 305 -12.53 -18.65 35.77
C LEU A 305 -13.70 -18.05 36.59
N ARG A 306 -14.10 -18.70 37.69
CA ARG A 306 -15.11 -18.16 38.61
C ARG A 306 -14.69 -16.84 39.23
N GLU A 307 -13.43 -16.73 39.67
CA GLU A 307 -12.89 -15.48 40.22
C GLU A 307 -12.92 -14.36 39.17
N ARG A 308 -12.48 -14.64 37.94
CA ARG A 308 -12.50 -13.66 36.83
C ARG A 308 -13.90 -13.20 36.46
N LEU A 309 -14.88 -14.11 36.41
CA LEU A 309 -16.28 -13.75 36.15
C LEU A 309 -16.86 -12.90 37.29
N SER A 310 -16.50 -13.19 38.54
CA SER A 310 -16.91 -12.37 39.70
C SER A 310 -16.34 -10.96 39.62
N ASP A 311 -15.06 -10.81 39.28
CA ASP A 311 -14.42 -9.51 39.09
C ASP A 311 -15.04 -8.72 37.93
N LEU A 312 -15.32 -9.40 36.80
CA LEU A 312 -16.01 -8.78 35.67
C LEU A 312 -17.41 -8.30 36.07
N ASN A 313 -18.17 -9.11 36.80
CA ASN A 313 -19.50 -8.73 37.29
C ASN A 313 -19.45 -7.47 38.18
N ARG A 314 -18.50 -7.41 39.13
CA ARG A 314 -18.29 -6.22 39.96
C ARG A 314 -17.93 -4.97 39.15
N LEU A 315 -17.15 -5.13 38.08
CA LEU A 315 -16.80 -4.04 37.18
C LEU A 315 -18.02 -3.55 36.40
N ILE A 316 -18.81 -4.48 35.85
CA ILE A 316 -20.05 -4.17 35.12
C ILE A 316 -21.02 -3.42 36.04
N ASP A 317 -21.26 -3.91 37.27
CA ASP A 317 -22.11 -3.24 38.26
C ASP A 317 -21.65 -1.81 38.55
N ARG A 318 -20.34 -1.60 38.67
CA ARG A 318 -19.78 -0.26 38.90
C ARG A 318 -20.03 0.67 37.72
N VAL A 319 -19.83 0.18 36.49
CA VAL A 319 -20.05 0.95 35.26
C VAL A 319 -21.52 1.30 35.11
N LEU A 320 -22.43 0.34 35.29
CA LEU A 320 -23.88 0.58 35.19
C LEU A 320 -24.36 1.60 36.22
N ARG A 321 -23.94 1.49 37.48
CA ARG A 321 -24.25 2.49 38.53
C ARG A 321 -23.74 3.89 38.19
N ALA A 322 -22.55 3.99 37.60
CA ALA A 322 -21.99 5.27 37.18
C ALA A 322 -22.77 5.91 36.02
N VAL A 323 -23.39 5.09 35.15
CA VAL A 323 -24.23 5.55 34.03
C VAL A 323 -25.64 5.94 34.52
N ASP A 324 -26.20 5.20 35.47
CA ASP A 324 -27.59 5.38 35.94
C ASP A 324 -27.78 6.51 36.96
N GLY A 325 -26.71 7.03 37.58
CA GLY A 325 -26.79 8.18 38.48
C GLY A 325 -27.65 7.93 39.73
N LEU A 326 -27.21 7.00 40.58
CA LEU A 326 -27.48 6.97 42.03
C LEU A 326 -26.16 7.00 42.80
#